data_AF-A0A3C0ZGJ6-F1
#
_entry.id   AF-A0A3C0ZGJ6-F1
#
_cell.length_a   1.000
_cell.length_b   1.000
_cell.length_c   1.000
_cell.angle_alpha   90.00
_cell.angle_beta   90.00
_cell.angle_gamma   90.00
#
_symmetry.space_group_name_H-M   'P 1'
#
loop_
_entity.id
_entity.type
_entity.pdbx_description
1 polymer ?
#
loop_
_entity_poly.entity_id
_entity_poly.type
_entity_poly.pdbx_seq_one_letter_code
_entity_poly.pdbx_strand_id
1 'polypeptide(L)'
;MFVIWHYIISPDRNTPWNGLPELPIAPEYYQTVEIYEQLGNAKAAIGRLQGRSIVIPNQGILINSISLQEAKASSALENIFTTDDELYQAFSESQQEQTQGAAKEILNYREALWDGYHYLSNGGIIDRDYFYSNVSHR
;
A
#
# COMPACT_ATOMS: atom_id res chain seq x y z
N MET A 1 7.67 -13.61 39.57
CA MET A 1 8.36 -12.38 39.14
C MET A 1 7.84 -12.03 37.76
N PHE A 2 6.90 -11.09 37.65
CA PHE A 2 6.33 -10.69 36.37
C PHE A 2 7.30 -9.72 35.70
N VAL A 3 7.91 -10.12 34.58
CA VAL A 3 8.67 -9.21 33.72
C VAL A 3 7.64 -8.50 32.86
N ILE A 4 7.43 -7.21 33.14
CA ILE A 4 6.59 -6.34 32.30
C ILE A 4 7.45 -5.98 31.09
N TRP A 5 7.26 -6.67 29.96
CA TRP A 5 7.92 -6.30 28.71
C TRP A 5 7.31 -4.98 28.21
N HIS A 6 8.07 -3.89 28.26
CA HIS A 6 7.69 -2.63 27.62
C HIS A 6 8.16 -2.67 26.16
N TYR A 7 7.26 -2.36 25.23
CA TYR A 7 7.65 -2.13 23.84
C TYR A 7 8.64 -0.97 23.79
N ILE A 8 9.80 -1.17 23.16
CA ILE A 8 10.85 -0.17 23.09
C ILE A 8 10.41 0.92 22.12
N ILE A 9 10.34 2.15 22.59
CA ILE A 9 10.08 3.34 21.76
C ILE A 9 11.40 4.09 21.60
N SER A 10 11.63 4.71 20.44
CA SER A 10 12.83 5.53 20.23
C SER A 10 12.99 6.55 21.37
N PRO A 11 14.12 6.53 22.10
CA PRO A 11 14.33 7.39 23.26
C PRO A 11 14.56 8.86 22.88
N ASP A 12 15.04 9.14 21.66
CA ASP A 12 15.25 10.49 21.14
C ASP A 12 14.91 10.55 19.65
N ARG A 13 14.12 11.56 19.27
CA ARG A 13 13.71 11.82 17.89
C ARG A 13 14.83 12.42 17.03
N ASN A 14 15.88 12.95 17.65
CA ASN A 14 17.03 13.56 16.97
C ASN A 14 18.17 12.57 16.68
N THR A 15 18.07 11.33 17.20
CA THR A 15 19.08 10.29 16.96
C THR A 15 18.49 9.17 16.09
N PRO A 16 19.20 8.71 15.05
CA PRO A 16 18.79 7.53 14.30
C PRO A 16 18.59 6.32 15.22
N TRP A 17 17.42 5.70 15.15
CA TRP A 17 17.08 4.56 16.01
C TRP A 17 17.63 3.25 15.43
N ASN A 18 18.94 3.06 15.55
CA ASN A 18 19.64 1.85 15.07
C ASN A 18 19.36 0.59 15.92
N GLY A 19 18.62 0.74 17.02
CA GLY A 19 18.20 -0.35 17.91
C GLY A 19 16.73 -0.76 17.72
N LEU A 20 16.21 -0.66 16.50
CA LEU A 20 14.89 -1.14 16.13
C LEU A 20 14.78 -2.64 16.47
N PRO A 21 13.75 -3.07 17.22
CA PRO A 21 13.55 -4.49 17.49
C PRO A 21 13.29 -5.25 16.20
N GLU A 22 13.84 -6.45 16.08
CA GLU A 22 13.57 -7.32 14.93
C GLU A 22 12.10 -7.80 14.94
N LEU A 23 11.58 -8.08 13.75
CA LEU A 23 10.27 -8.71 13.58
C LEU A 23 10.43 -10.24 13.57
N PRO A 24 9.46 -11.01 14.10
CA PRO A 24 8.23 -10.53 14.73
C PRO A 24 8.45 -10.05 16.17
N ILE A 25 7.65 -9.09 16.60
CA ILE A 25 7.60 -8.67 18.00
C ILE A 25 6.93 -9.74 18.89
N ALA A 26 7.05 -9.59 20.20
CA ALA A 26 6.50 -10.55 21.15
C ALA A 26 4.96 -10.70 20.98
N PRO A 27 4.42 -11.94 20.99
CA PRO A 27 3.01 -12.22 20.71
C PRO A 27 2.01 -11.43 21.57
N GLU A 28 2.34 -11.15 22.83
CA GLU A 28 1.49 -10.38 23.75
C GLU A 28 1.14 -8.98 23.23
N TYR A 29 1.90 -8.41 22.28
CA TYR A 29 1.62 -7.10 21.69
C TYR A 29 0.57 -7.15 20.58
N TYR A 30 0.33 -8.30 19.94
CA TYR A 30 -0.61 -8.40 18.83
C TYR A 30 -1.67 -9.49 18.97
N GLN A 31 -1.54 -10.39 19.95
CA GLN A 31 -2.51 -11.45 20.24
C GLN A 31 -3.46 -11.04 21.37
N THR A 32 -4.10 -9.88 21.23
CA THR A 32 -5.09 -9.38 22.19
C THR A 32 -6.52 -9.64 21.70
N VAL A 33 -7.48 -9.62 22.62
CA VAL A 33 -8.91 -9.79 22.28
C VAL A 33 -9.34 -8.69 21.30
N GLU A 34 -8.96 -7.44 21.55
CA GLU A 34 -9.30 -6.29 20.72
C GLU A 34 -8.77 -6.45 19.29
N ILE A 35 -7.52 -6.90 19.12
CA ILE A 35 -6.92 -7.11 17.80
C ILE A 35 -7.60 -8.27 17.08
N TYR A 36 -7.93 -9.36 17.78
CA TYR A 36 -8.64 -10.48 17.17
C TYR A 36 -10.10 -10.17 16.80
N GLU A 37 -10.78 -9.32 17.56
CA GLU A 37 -12.09 -8.80 17.18
C GLU A 37 -12.00 -7.97 15.88
N GLN A 38 -11.01 -7.08 15.77
CA GLN A 38 -10.77 -6.33 14.53
C GLN A 38 -10.37 -7.23 13.36
N LEU A 39 -9.55 -8.27 13.61
CA LEU A 39 -9.21 -9.27 12.60
C LEU A 39 -10.46 -9.99 12.08
N GLY A 40 -11.39 -10.34 12.97
CA GLY A 40 -12.68 -10.92 12.61
C GLY A 40 -13.49 -10.00 11.70
N ASN A 41 -13.61 -8.72 12.09
CA ASN A 41 -14.32 -7.70 11.31
C ASN A 41 -13.68 -7.48 9.92
N ALA A 42 -12.36 -7.39 9.86
CA ALA A 42 -11.59 -7.22 8.63
C ALA A 42 -11.78 -8.42 7.69
N LYS A 43 -11.65 -9.65 8.21
CA LYS A 43 -11.89 -10.88 7.44
C LYS A 43 -13.32 -10.93 6.88
N ALA A 44 -14.32 -10.57 7.69
CA ALA A 44 -15.71 -10.53 7.25
C ALA A 44 -15.93 -9.49 6.13
N ALA A 45 -15.30 -8.31 6.23
CA ALA A 45 -15.37 -7.28 5.20
C ALA A 45 -14.72 -7.73 3.88
N ILE A 46 -13.52 -8.33 3.95
CA ILE A 46 -12.81 -8.86 2.79
C ILE A 46 -13.61 -9.99 2.13
N GLY A 47 -14.17 -10.91 2.92
CA GLY A 47 -15.02 -11.99 2.39
C GLY A 47 -16.27 -11.47 1.66
N ARG A 48 -16.90 -10.41 2.17
CA ARG A 48 -18.02 -9.74 1.48
C ARG A 48 -17.59 -9.10 0.17
N LEU A 49 -16.43 -8.43 0.15
CA LEU A 49 -15.88 -7.84 -1.07
C LEU A 49 -15.60 -8.92 -2.11
N GLN A 50 -14.89 -9.98 -1.73
CA GLN A 50 -14.57 -11.10 -2.64
C GLN A 50 -15.84 -11.73 -3.23
N GLY A 51 -16.86 -11.98 -2.40
CA GLY A 51 -18.13 -12.53 -2.87
C GLY A 51 -18.86 -11.63 -3.88
N ARG A 52 -18.78 -10.31 -3.72
CA ARG A 52 -19.40 -9.34 -4.63
C ARG A 52 -18.59 -9.13 -5.91
N SER A 53 -17.26 -9.12 -5.81
CA SER A 53 -16.37 -8.87 -6.95
C SER A 53 -16.47 -9.95 -8.03
N ILE A 54 -16.79 -11.21 -7.66
CA ILE A 54 -16.98 -12.31 -8.61
C ILE A 54 -18.09 -12.02 -9.63
N VAL A 55 -19.09 -11.22 -9.27
CA VAL A 55 -20.24 -10.89 -10.15
C VAL A 55 -19.93 -9.74 -11.11
N ILE A 56 -18.81 -9.04 -10.92
CA ILE A 56 -18.45 -7.88 -11.75
C ILE A 56 -17.81 -8.37 -13.05
N PRO A 57 -18.40 -8.08 -14.24
CA PRO A 57 -17.94 -8.62 -15.52
C PRO A 57 -16.50 -8.25 -15.88
N ASN A 58 -16.03 -7.09 -15.41
CA ASN A 58 -14.64 -6.64 -15.55
C ASN A 58 -14.11 -6.19 -14.19
N GLN A 59 -13.55 -7.13 -13.43
CA GLN A 59 -12.98 -6.84 -12.10
C GLN A 59 -11.81 -5.84 -12.17
N GLY A 60 -11.13 -5.73 -13.32
CA GLY A 60 -10.05 -4.76 -13.52
C GLY A 60 -10.51 -3.30 -13.41
N ILE A 61 -11.80 -3.00 -13.65
CA ILE A 61 -12.35 -1.66 -13.41
C ILE A 61 -12.28 -1.28 -11.93
N LEU A 62 -12.58 -2.22 -11.01
CA LEU A 62 -12.50 -1.93 -9.58
C LEU A 62 -11.07 -1.62 -9.16
N ILE A 63 -10.10 -2.42 -9.63
CA ILE A 63 -8.68 -2.19 -9.33
C ILE A 63 -8.27 -0.81 -9.82
N ASN A 64 -8.59 -0.45 -11.07
CA ASN A 64 -8.24 0.86 -11.61
C ASN A 64 -8.84 2.02 -10.81
N SER A 65 -10.12 1.96 -10.48
CA SER A 65 -10.78 3.05 -9.74
C SER A 65 -10.32 3.12 -8.28
N ILE A 66 -10.23 1.99 -7.58
CA ILE A 66 -9.81 1.94 -6.17
C ILE A 66 -8.34 2.35 -6.04
N SER A 67 -7.46 1.84 -6.89
CA SER A 67 -6.04 2.18 -6.86
C SER A 67 -5.79 3.66 -7.13
N LEU A 68 -6.54 4.28 -8.04
CA LEU A 68 -6.44 5.74 -8.28
C LEU A 68 -6.92 6.55 -7.08
N GLN A 69 -8.04 6.18 -6.47
CA GLN A 69 -8.54 6.86 -5.27
C GLN A 69 -7.59 6.71 -4.08
N GLU A 70 -7.04 5.52 -3.87
CA GLU A 70 -6.08 5.25 -2.81
C GLU A 70 -4.77 6.01 -3.03
N ALA A 71 -4.26 6.02 -4.26
CA ALA A 71 -3.06 6.77 -4.62
C ALA A 71 -3.27 8.27 -4.39
N LYS A 72 -4.40 8.84 -4.84
CA LYS A 72 -4.75 10.24 -4.58
C LYS A 72 -4.82 10.57 -3.08
N ALA A 73 -5.48 9.71 -2.29
CA ALA A 73 -5.62 9.90 -0.85
C ALA A 73 -4.27 9.78 -0.12
N SER A 74 -3.44 8.81 -0.51
CA SER A 74 -2.10 8.61 0.05
C SER A 74 -1.17 9.78 -0.29
N SER A 75 -1.15 10.21 -1.56
CA SER A 75 -0.38 11.37 -2.01
C SER A 75 -0.80 12.67 -1.29
N ALA A 76 -2.09 12.84 -0.97
CA ALA A 76 -2.55 14.00 -0.21
C ALA A 76 -1.97 14.05 1.21
N LEU A 77 -1.69 12.90 1.85
CA LEU A 77 -0.98 12.86 3.15
C LEU A 77 0.47 13.34 3.03
N GLU A 78 1.06 13.24 1.84
CA GLU A 78 2.43 13.66 1.53
C GLU A 78 2.49 15.12 1.00
N ASN A 79 1.39 15.88 1.05
CA ASN A 79 1.24 17.23 0.48
C ASN A 79 1.28 17.28 -1.05
N ILE A 80 0.99 16.17 -1.73
CA ILE A 80 0.81 16.10 -3.18
C ILE A 80 -0.68 16.14 -3.47
N PHE A 81 -1.15 17.27 -4.03
CA PHE A 81 -2.58 17.49 -4.32
C PHE A 81 -2.86 17.43 -5.81
N THR A 82 -3.98 16.78 -6.17
CA THR A 82 -4.50 16.78 -7.54
C THR A 82 -6.03 16.78 -7.53
N THR A 83 -6.63 17.19 -8.64
CA THR A 83 -8.07 17.08 -8.86
C THR A 83 -8.44 15.82 -9.65
N ASP A 84 -9.72 15.43 -9.62
CA ASP A 84 -10.18 14.30 -10.44
C ASP A 84 -10.05 14.63 -11.93
N ASP A 85 -10.33 15.88 -12.34
CA ASP A 85 -10.21 16.32 -13.73
C ASP A 85 -8.75 16.24 -14.23
N GLU A 86 -7.78 16.70 -13.43
CA GLU A 86 -6.34 16.57 -13.73
C GLU A 86 -5.91 15.11 -13.84
N LEU A 87 -6.43 14.23 -12.96
CA LEU A 87 -6.15 12.80 -12.99
C LEU A 87 -6.69 12.13 -14.25
N TYR A 88 -7.94 12.42 -14.62
CA TYR A 88 -8.55 11.87 -15.82
C TYR A 88 -7.90 12.41 -17.09
N GLN A 89 -7.52 13.69 -17.11
CA GLN A 89 -6.76 14.27 -18.20
C GLN A 89 -5.42 13.55 -18.38
N ALA A 90 -4.62 13.45 -17.31
CA ALA A 90 -3.33 12.76 -17.34
C ALA A 90 -3.44 11.26 -17.68
N PHE A 91 -4.57 10.64 -17.34
CA PHE A 91 -4.86 9.25 -17.71
C PHE A 91 -5.12 9.08 -19.21
N SER A 92 -5.72 10.08 -19.85
CA SER A 92 -6.02 10.06 -21.29
C SER A 92 -4.87 10.50 -22.18
N GLU A 93 -3.90 11.23 -21.63
CA GLU A 93 -2.69 11.68 -22.32
C GLU A 93 -1.71 10.50 -22.49
N SER A 94 -1.01 10.45 -23.63
CA SER A 94 0.02 9.43 -23.86
C SER A 94 1.19 9.64 -22.90
N GLN A 95 1.89 8.58 -22.47
CA GLN A 95 3.01 8.68 -21.50
C GLN A 95 4.11 9.67 -21.93
N GLN A 96 4.23 10.00 -23.23
CA GLN A 96 5.18 10.97 -23.76
C GLN A 96 4.78 12.43 -23.53
N GLU A 97 3.49 12.71 -23.30
CA GLU A 97 2.94 14.06 -23.09
C GLU A 97 2.66 14.37 -21.62
N GLN A 98 2.78 13.37 -20.73
CA GLN A 98 2.51 13.53 -19.31
C GLN A 98 3.47 14.53 -18.65
N THR A 99 2.89 15.69 -18.32
CA THR A 99 3.52 16.77 -17.58
C THR A 99 4.03 16.29 -16.21
N GLN A 100 5.19 16.80 -15.79
CA GLN A 100 5.74 16.60 -14.45
C GLN A 100 4.74 17.19 -13.42
N GLY A 101 4.29 16.41 -12.43
CA GLY A 101 3.34 16.90 -11.41
C GLY A 101 2.60 15.81 -10.64
N ALA A 102 1.72 16.23 -9.73
CA ALA A 102 0.98 15.37 -8.80
C ALA A 102 0.18 14.24 -9.48
N ALA A 103 -0.45 14.53 -10.62
CA ALA A 103 -1.19 13.52 -11.38
C ALA A 103 -0.28 12.40 -11.91
N LYS A 104 0.96 12.72 -12.33
CA LYS A 104 1.95 11.74 -12.80
C LYS A 104 2.41 10.83 -11.67
N GLU A 105 2.61 11.36 -10.46
CA GLU A 105 2.99 10.56 -9.28
C GLU A 105 1.88 9.55 -8.91
N ILE A 106 0.62 9.96 -9.01
CA ILE A 106 -0.53 9.08 -8.76
C ILE A 106 -0.66 7.99 -9.83
N LEU A 107 -0.43 8.33 -11.11
CA LEU A 107 -0.39 7.33 -12.19
C LEU A 107 0.77 6.35 -12.02
N ASN A 108 1.95 6.85 -11.63
CA ASN A 108 3.13 6.05 -11.32
C ASN A 108 2.90 5.07 -10.16
N TYR A 109 2.12 5.47 -9.14
CA TYR A 109 1.71 4.60 -8.04
C TYR A 109 0.82 3.47 -8.53
N ARG A 110 -0.19 3.79 -9.34
CA ARG A 110 -1.08 2.80 -9.94
C ARG A 110 -0.31 1.81 -10.84
N GLU A 111 0.62 2.30 -11.65
CA GLU A 111 1.48 1.45 -12.49
C GLU A 111 2.32 0.49 -11.63
N ALA A 112 2.97 0.99 -10.57
CA ALA A 112 3.75 0.15 -9.66
C ALA A 112 2.89 -0.94 -8.98
N LEU A 113 1.63 -0.64 -8.66
CA LEU A 113 0.69 -1.63 -8.12
C LEU A 113 0.37 -2.73 -9.13
N TRP A 114 0.11 -2.37 -10.39
CA TRP A 114 -0.12 -3.34 -11.46
C TRP A 114 1.11 -4.19 -11.77
N ASP A 115 2.30 -3.56 -11.80
CA ASP A 115 3.57 -4.26 -12.01
C ASP A 115 3.80 -5.31 -10.91
N GLY A 116 3.59 -4.93 -9.64
CA GLY A 116 3.69 -5.87 -8.52
C GLY A 116 2.67 -6.99 -8.57
N TYR A 117 1.42 -6.68 -8.93
CA TYR A 117 0.38 -7.70 -9.12
C TYR A 117 0.74 -8.70 -10.24
N HIS A 118 1.20 -8.21 -11.39
CA HIS A 118 1.58 -9.07 -12.51
C HIS A 118 2.82 -9.90 -12.18
N TYR A 119 3.80 -9.31 -11.51
CA TYR A 119 4.99 -10.03 -11.04
C TYR A 119 4.61 -11.21 -10.13
N LEU A 120 3.75 -10.98 -9.13
CA LEU A 120 3.24 -12.04 -8.25
C LEU A 120 2.40 -13.09 -9.01
N SER A 121 1.53 -12.64 -9.91
CA SER A 121 0.66 -13.52 -10.70
C SER A 121 1.46 -14.45 -11.61
N ASN A 122 2.64 -14.02 -12.05
CA ASN A 122 3.57 -14.79 -12.86
C ASN A 122 4.50 -15.70 -12.03
N GLY A 123 4.25 -15.84 -10.72
CA GLY A 123 5.04 -16.69 -9.83
C GLY A 123 6.26 -16.01 -9.21
N GLY A 124 6.40 -14.70 -9.36
CA GLY A 124 7.40 -13.90 -8.65
C GLY A 124 7.16 -13.86 -7.14
N ILE A 125 8.19 -13.49 -6.39
CA ILE A 125 8.15 -13.38 -4.93
C ILE A 125 8.61 -11.97 -4.56
N ILE A 126 7.80 -11.23 -3.78
CA ILE A 126 8.23 -9.93 -3.27
C ILE A 126 9.22 -10.18 -2.13
N ASP A 127 10.49 -10.02 -2.46
CA ASP A 127 11.60 -10.08 -1.54
C ASP A 127 12.49 -8.84 -1.71
N ARG A 128 13.65 -8.84 -1.04
CA ARG A 128 14.60 -7.73 -1.11
C ARG A 128 15.12 -7.50 -2.54
N ASP A 129 15.28 -8.55 -3.32
CA ASP A 129 15.86 -8.47 -4.66
C ASP A 129 14.86 -7.88 -5.65
N TYR A 130 13.56 -8.17 -5.49
CA TYR A 130 12.48 -7.50 -6.22
C TYR A 130 12.55 -5.97 -6.05
N PHE A 131 12.83 -5.47 -4.84
CA PHE A 131 12.94 -4.02 -4.62
C PHE A 131 14.18 -3.44 -5.27
N TYR A 132 15.33 -4.13 -5.24
CA TYR A 132 16.54 -3.62 -5.88
C TYR A 132 16.46 -3.60 -7.41
N SER A 133 15.83 -4.60 -8.02
CA SER A 133 15.67 -4.64 -9.48
C SER A 133 14.68 -3.60 -10.00
N ASN A 134 13.62 -3.31 -9.26
CA ASN A 134 12.55 -2.42 -9.73
C ASN A 134 12.73 -0.94 -9.34
N VAL A 135 13.53 -0.63 -8.31
CA VAL A 135 13.88 0.76 -7.97
C VAL A 135 14.98 1.30 -8.88
N SER A 136 15.84 0.44 -9.45
CA SER A 136 16.96 0.87 -10.32
C SER A 136 16.54 1.33 -11.74
N HIS A 137 15.26 1.20 -12.11
CA HIS A 137 14.75 1.52 -13.45
C HIS A 137 13.83 2.76 -13.49
N ARG A 138 13.70 3.51 -12.39
CA ARG A 138 13.01 4.81 -12.36
C ARG A 138 14.00 5.96 -12.12
#